data_AF-A0A7Y7LZ57-F1
#
_entry.id   AF-A0A7Y7LZ57-F1
#
_cell.length_a   1.000
_cell.length_b   1.000
_cell.length_c   1.000
_cell.angle_alpha   90.00
_cell.angle_beta   90.00
_cell.angle_gamma   90.00
#
_symmetry.space_group_name_H-M   'P 1'
#
loop_
_entity.id
_entity.type
_entity.pdbx_description
1 polymer ?
#
loop_
_entity_poly.entity_id
_entity_poly.type
_entity_poly.pdbx_seq_one_letter_code
_entity_poly.pdbx_strand_id
1 'polypeptide(L)'
;MAAMVVAILAVYVLAGGTREDSRLDPGAGGADLILPRIPWEGGPSYWGNFAKAEKAGWTNLSFFPIVAWYDSVSNASETDFDKSLGINTYVGMPATVDSALLDAAGMYWIGGPLNATFTPSTPNWVGYFLDDEVDGRFPPAEGRSHLQALAAKVPPGFFSYANFTSMVVEGDLPAKDSEQYVNDYANVVSVDKYWYTIPQCSQLPYRNVLISPIAADHCRTASSYGKTITALRQRDASDGKLAPLWAFVENMTGADRPDTFGAYITPEQLQGAVFSSIIHEARGIVYFNQSLSGPCKSGNVFRDAQVVPGFCGDAQVQAVKRVNTMIRSLAPVINTQSYEWNFGEGLDTMLKVYNGSTYVFAMLDGASNPGDRSFKLPPGVGGKTVEVLDEGRVLPVQSDGHFTDRFDHEFSYHIYKVKI
;
A
#
# COMPACT_ATOMS: atom_id res chain seq x y z
N MET A 1 -1.88 -40.65 -45.92
CA MET A 1 -1.04 -39.51 -46.35
C MET A 1 -1.83 -38.26 -46.01
N ALA A 2 -1.42 -37.31 -45.18
CA ALA A 2 -0.17 -37.04 -44.49
C ALA A 2 -0.52 -36.37 -43.15
N ALA A 3 0.21 -36.73 -42.08
CA ALA A 3 0.23 -35.98 -40.84
C ALA A 3 1.10 -34.73 -41.05
N MET A 4 0.60 -33.56 -40.66
CA MET A 4 1.38 -32.32 -40.69
C MET A 4 1.61 -31.87 -39.25
N VAL A 5 2.80 -32.19 -38.76
CA VAL A 5 3.37 -31.71 -37.50
C VAL A 5 3.80 -30.26 -37.73
N VAL A 6 3.24 -29.31 -36.99
CA VAL A 6 3.72 -27.93 -36.93
C VAL A 6 4.66 -27.83 -35.73
N ALA A 7 5.96 -27.74 -36.01
CA ALA A 7 6.98 -27.44 -35.04
C ALA A 7 7.01 -25.93 -34.76
N ILE A 8 6.79 -25.54 -33.50
CA ILE A 8 7.03 -24.18 -33.02
C ILE A 8 8.51 -24.10 -32.65
N LEU A 9 9.31 -23.41 -33.47
CA LEU A 9 10.68 -23.02 -33.12
C LEU A 9 10.63 -21.82 -32.17
N ALA A 10 11.05 -22.03 -30.93
CA ALA A 10 11.42 -20.94 -30.03
C ALA A 10 12.82 -20.44 -30.42
N VAL A 11 12.89 -19.20 -30.91
CA VAL A 11 14.16 -18.51 -31.17
C VAL A 11 14.66 -17.91 -29.85
N TYR A 12 15.70 -18.52 -29.28
CA TYR A 12 16.48 -17.89 -28.22
C TYR A 12 17.35 -16.78 -28.84
N VAL A 13 17.03 -15.53 -28.53
CA VAL A 13 17.94 -14.41 -28.78
C VAL A 13 18.91 -14.35 -27.59
N LEU A 14 20.15 -14.77 -27.83
CA LEU A 14 21.30 -14.50 -26.97
C LEU A 14 21.69 -13.04 -27.12
N ALA A 15 21.18 -12.17 -26.26
CA ALA A 15 21.71 -10.83 -26.07
C ALA A 15 22.76 -10.87 -24.95
N GLY A 16 24.03 -10.92 -25.36
CA GLY A 16 25.14 -10.54 -24.48
C GLY A 16 25.07 -9.05 -24.21
N GLY A 17 24.72 -8.69 -22.98
CA GLY A 17 24.66 -7.33 -22.48
C GLY A 17 25.20 -7.30 -21.06
N THR A 18 26.13 -6.39 -20.82
CA THR A 18 26.90 -6.22 -19.59
C THR A 18 26.04 -6.19 -18.34
N ARG A 19 26.42 -7.02 -17.37
CA ARG A 19 25.88 -7.11 -16.02
C ARG A 19 26.05 -5.75 -15.33
N GLU A 20 25.01 -4.94 -15.31
CA GLU A 20 24.95 -3.79 -14.41
C GLU A 20 24.89 -4.32 -12.98
N ASP A 21 25.85 -3.85 -12.21
CA ASP A 21 26.07 -4.18 -10.81
C ASP A 21 24.85 -3.74 -10.00
N SER A 22 23.98 -4.70 -9.67
CA SER A 22 22.91 -4.55 -8.70
C SER A 22 23.54 -4.13 -7.38
N ARG A 23 23.48 -2.83 -7.06
CA ARG A 23 23.93 -2.30 -5.77
C ARG A 23 23.11 -2.98 -4.69
N LEU A 24 23.71 -3.98 -4.06
CA LEU A 24 23.21 -4.64 -2.88
C LEU A 24 22.93 -3.57 -1.84
N ASP A 25 21.71 -3.55 -1.32
CA ASP A 25 21.34 -2.70 -0.19
C ASP A 25 22.16 -3.16 1.04
N PRO A 26 23.05 -2.33 1.61
CA PRO A 26 24.03 -2.77 2.60
C PRO A 26 23.45 -3.09 4.00
N GLY A 27 22.13 -3.28 4.12
CA GLY A 27 21.44 -3.59 5.38
C GLY A 27 21.10 -5.07 5.64
N ALA A 28 21.23 -5.96 4.64
CA ALA A 28 20.83 -7.37 4.76
C ALA A 28 21.97 -8.27 5.28
N GLY A 29 22.38 -8.08 6.54
CA GLY A 29 23.37 -8.94 7.21
C GLY A 29 22.79 -10.29 7.65
N GLY A 30 22.31 -11.12 6.72
CA GLY A 30 21.76 -12.45 7.00
C GLY A 30 21.88 -13.38 5.79
N ALA A 31 21.80 -14.69 6.02
CA ALA A 31 21.81 -15.70 4.96
C ALA A 31 20.74 -15.40 3.90
N ASP A 32 21.16 -15.24 2.65
CA ASP A 32 20.31 -14.90 1.51
C ASP A 32 19.66 -16.18 0.95
N LEU A 33 18.42 -16.08 0.46
CA LEU A 33 17.76 -17.19 -0.23
C LEU A 33 18.14 -17.18 -1.71
N ILE A 34 18.48 -18.34 -2.27
CA ILE A 34 18.78 -18.48 -3.69
C ILE A 34 17.45 -18.56 -4.48
N LEU A 35 16.76 -17.42 -4.59
CA LEU A 35 15.47 -17.27 -5.28
C LEU A 35 15.47 -16.00 -6.15
N PRO A 36 14.63 -15.93 -7.20
CA PRO A 36 14.37 -14.68 -7.90
C PRO A 36 13.85 -13.60 -6.95
N ARG A 37 14.15 -12.34 -7.29
CA ARG A 37 13.68 -11.17 -6.54
C ARG A 37 12.56 -10.48 -7.29
N ILE A 38 11.57 -9.98 -6.56
CA ILE A 38 10.57 -9.08 -7.13
C ILE A 38 11.27 -7.75 -7.48
N PRO A 39 11.01 -7.12 -8.64
CA PRO A 39 11.47 -5.76 -8.92
C PRO A 39 11.20 -4.80 -7.76
N TRP A 40 12.11 -3.83 -7.55
CA TRP A 40 12.13 -3.05 -6.32
C TRP A 40 12.30 -1.55 -6.55
N GLU A 41 11.41 -0.79 -5.91
CA GLU A 41 11.28 0.67 -5.95
C GLU A 41 10.88 1.20 -4.57
N GLY A 42 11.38 0.57 -3.51
CA GLY A 42 10.98 0.87 -2.13
C GLY A 42 12.13 1.04 -1.16
N GLY A 43 11.77 1.14 0.12
CA GLY A 43 12.70 1.19 1.23
C GLY A 43 13.63 2.41 1.22
N PRO A 44 14.69 2.39 2.04
CA PRO A 44 15.62 3.50 2.20
C PRO A 44 16.24 4.05 0.92
N SER A 45 16.62 3.16 -0.01
CA SER A 45 17.32 3.54 -1.23
C SER A 45 16.48 4.44 -2.13
N TYR A 46 15.17 4.22 -2.18
CA TYR A 46 14.26 5.09 -2.93
C TYR A 46 14.19 6.50 -2.32
N TRP A 47 13.96 6.59 -1.01
CA TRP A 47 13.80 7.88 -0.31
C TRP A 47 15.10 8.69 -0.27
N GLY A 48 16.26 8.05 -0.37
CA GLY A 48 17.56 8.70 -0.50
C GLY A 48 17.73 9.57 -1.75
N ASN A 49 16.86 9.42 -2.76
CA ASN A 49 16.89 10.28 -3.96
C ASN A 49 16.30 11.67 -3.72
N PHE A 50 15.64 11.90 -2.58
CA PHE A 50 14.97 13.15 -2.24
C PHE A 50 15.59 13.75 -0.98
N ALA A 51 16.40 14.80 -1.14
CA ALA A 51 17.15 15.42 -0.03
C ALA A 51 16.27 15.80 1.18
N LYS A 52 14.98 16.08 0.97
CA LYS A 52 14.02 16.35 2.05
C LYS A 52 13.63 15.09 2.82
N ALA A 53 13.22 14.04 2.11
CA ALA A 53 12.89 12.76 2.74
C ALA A 53 14.12 12.14 3.42
N GLU A 54 15.28 12.18 2.77
CA GLU A 54 16.55 11.71 3.34
C GLU A 54 16.88 12.42 4.65
N LYS A 55 16.91 13.76 4.66
CA LYS A 55 17.21 14.55 5.86
C LYS A 55 16.19 14.34 6.97
N ALA A 56 14.93 14.09 6.60
CA ALA A 56 13.86 13.78 7.53
C ALA A 56 13.94 12.35 8.10
N GLY A 57 14.90 11.52 7.64
CA GLY A 57 15.11 10.18 8.15
C GLY A 57 14.23 9.10 7.52
N TRP A 58 13.62 9.38 6.35
CA TRP A 58 12.85 8.38 5.59
C TRP A 58 13.74 7.26 5.01
N THR A 59 15.06 7.43 5.06
CA THR A 59 16.07 6.39 4.78
C THR A 59 16.28 5.42 5.94
N ASN A 60 15.59 5.57 7.07
CA ASN A 60 15.63 4.58 8.14
C ASN A 60 14.81 3.34 7.75
N LEU A 61 15.39 2.13 7.84
CA LEU A 61 14.67 0.87 7.59
C LEU A 61 13.41 0.71 8.45
N SER A 62 13.35 1.34 9.62
CA SER A 62 12.17 1.34 10.49
C SER A 62 11.09 2.36 10.09
N PHE A 63 11.28 3.14 9.03
CA PHE A 63 10.31 4.11 8.55
C PHE A 63 9.44 3.53 7.43
N PHE A 64 8.13 3.48 7.65
CA PHE A 64 7.14 3.13 6.64
C PHE A 64 6.08 4.26 6.60
N PRO A 65 5.78 4.88 5.44
CA PRO A 65 4.79 5.95 5.35
C PRO A 65 3.39 5.49 5.76
N ILE A 66 2.81 6.16 6.76
CA ILE A 66 1.42 5.95 7.21
C ILE A 66 0.77 7.33 7.30
N VAL A 67 -0.12 7.59 6.36
CA VAL A 67 -0.60 8.93 6.01
C VAL A 67 -2.06 9.09 6.40
N ALA A 68 -2.39 10.19 7.07
CA ALA A 68 -3.77 10.64 7.22
C ALA A 68 -4.15 11.58 6.08
N TRP A 69 -5.16 11.19 5.29
CA TRP A 69 -5.69 12.00 4.20
C TRP A 69 -6.61 13.11 4.72
N TYR A 70 -6.32 14.36 4.40
CA TYR A 70 -7.10 15.54 4.80
C TYR A 70 -7.39 15.56 6.30
N ASP A 71 -6.32 15.69 7.09
CA ASP A 71 -6.37 15.84 8.54
C ASP A 71 -6.17 17.30 8.98
N SER A 72 -6.34 17.58 10.28
CA SER A 72 -6.02 18.85 10.89
C SER A 72 -5.62 18.68 12.35
N VAL A 73 -4.50 19.31 12.70
CA VAL A 73 -3.99 19.40 14.08
C VAL A 73 -3.72 20.87 14.45
N SER A 74 -3.93 21.19 15.72
CA SER A 74 -3.85 22.55 16.27
C SER A 74 -3.05 22.62 17.56
N ASN A 75 -2.78 21.49 18.20
CA ASN A 75 -2.01 21.41 19.44
C ASN A 75 -1.34 20.03 19.63
N ALA A 76 -0.43 19.93 20.59
CA ALA A 76 0.37 18.72 20.82
C ALA A 76 -0.47 17.49 21.21
N SER A 77 -1.60 17.67 21.89
CA SER A 77 -2.47 16.53 22.24
C SER A 77 -3.07 15.87 21.00
N GLU A 78 -3.20 16.61 19.90
CA GLU A 78 -3.76 16.14 18.64
C GLU A 78 -2.73 15.32 17.88
N THR A 79 -1.53 15.86 17.71
CA THR A 79 -0.42 15.14 17.11
C THR A 79 -0.01 13.91 17.93
N ASP A 80 -0.05 13.99 19.27
CA ASP A 80 0.22 12.84 20.14
C ASP A 80 -0.83 11.73 19.96
N PHE A 81 -2.09 12.09 19.77
CA PHE A 81 -3.15 11.11 19.50
C PHE A 81 -2.91 10.40 18.17
N ASP A 82 -2.73 11.14 17.09
CA ASP A 82 -2.51 10.59 15.75
C ASP A 82 -1.24 9.71 15.71
N LYS A 83 -0.16 10.17 16.36
CA LYS A 83 1.07 9.40 16.54
C LYS A 83 0.86 8.13 17.34
N SER A 84 -0.05 8.14 18.33
CA SER A 84 -0.44 6.94 19.09
C SER A 84 -1.21 5.92 18.25
N LEU A 85 -1.85 6.35 17.16
CA LEU A 85 -2.46 5.49 16.14
C LEU A 85 -1.42 4.98 15.13
N GLY A 86 -0.17 5.45 15.21
CA GLY A 86 0.90 5.10 14.28
C GLY A 86 0.94 5.94 13.00
N ILE A 87 0.08 6.95 12.88
CA ILE A 87 0.20 7.95 11.80
C ILE A 87 1.53 8.68 11.96
N ASN A 88 2.19 8.95 10.85
CA ASN A 88 3.44 9.70 10.84
C ASN A 88 3.48 10.83 9.81
N THR A 89 2.50 10.90 8.92
CA THR A 89 2.50 11.85 7.81
C THR A 89 1.08 12.37 7.55
N TYR A 90 0.98 13.62 7.10
CA TYR A 90 -0.29 14.27 6.76
C TYR A 90 -0.30 14.77 5.31
N VAL A 91 -1.49 14.78 4.71
CA VAL A 91 -1.85 15.47 3.45
C VAL A 91 -3.13 16.29 3.70
N GLY A 92 -3.33 17.39 2.96
CA GLY A 92 -4.58 18.15 2.98
C GLY A 92 -4.88 18.97 4.25
N MET A 93 -3.86 19.42 4.98
CA MET A 93 -4.01 20.23 6.20
C MET A 93 -4.40 21.70 5.93
N PRO A 94 -5.05 22.39 6.89
CA PRO A 94 -5.41 23.80 6.74
C PRO A 94 -4.21 24.75 6.91
N ALA A 95 -4.32 25.95 6.33
CA ALA A 95 -3.30 27.01 6.41
C ALA A 95 -3.00 27.51 7.84
N THR A 96 -3.77 27.09 8.84
CA THR A 96 -3.60 27.45 10.26
C THR A 96 -2.55 26.61 10.99
N VAL A 97 -2.10 25.50 10.42
CA VAL A 97 -1.11 24.62 11.06
C VAL A 97 0.26 25.30 11.11
N ASP A 98 0.89 25.33 12.28
CA ASP A 98 2.28 25.78 12.43
C ASP A 98 3.25 24.61 12.18
N SER A 99 4.27 24.80 11.35
CA SER A 99 5.25 23.74 11.05
C SER A 99 6.00 23.25 12.30
N ALA A 100 6.18 24.09 13.32
CA ALA A 100 6.81 23.72 14.58
C ALA A 100 6.01 22.66 15.36
N LEU A 101 4.69 22.60 15.16
CA LEU A 101 3.84 21.59 15.80
C LEU A 101 4.19 20.19 15.30
N LEU A 102 4.37 20.01 13.99
CA LEU A 102 4.73 18.68 13.46
C LEU A 102 6.20 18.37 13.68
N ASP A 103 7.10 19.37 13.68
CA ASP A 103 8.51 19.17 14.03
C ASP A 103 8.65 18.62 15.46
N ALA A 104 7.98 19.24 16.43
CA ALA A 104 7.94 18.76 17.82
C ALA A 104 7.36 17.34 17.95
N ALA A 105 6.39 16.99 17.10
CA ALA A 105 5.80 15.65 17.08
C ALA A 105 6.63 14.62 16.29
N GLY A 106 7.58 15.06 15.46
CA GLY A 106 8.26 14.20 14.49
C GLY A 106 7.31 13.64 13.43
N MET A 107 6.34 14.44 12.99
CA MET A 107 5.36 14.09 11.96
C MET A 107 5.59 14.90 10.70
N TYR A 108 5.28 14.31 9.55
CA TYR A 108 5.66 14.85 8.24
C TYR A 108 4.49 15.48 7.50
N TRP A 109 4.80 16.42 6.62
CA TRP A 109 3.85 17.08 5.74
C TRP A 109 4.18 16.79 4.27
N ILE A 110 3.15 16.43 3.51
CA ILE A 110 3.19 16.34 2.04
C ILE A 110 2.14 17.29 1.47
N GLY A 111 2.61 18.34 0.79
CA GLY A 111 1.74 19.38 0.23
C GLY A 111 2.49 20.65 -0.11
N GLY A 112 1.76 21.66 -0.56
CA GLY A 112 2.30 23.01 -0.71
C GLY A 112 2.60 23.69 0.63
N PRO A 113 3.27 24.85 0.62
CA PRO A 113 3.44 25.64 1.83
C PRO A 113 2.08 26.10 2.35
N LEU A 114 1.75 25.73 3.59
CA LEU A 114 0.47 26.09 4.21
C LEU A 114 0.42 27.56 4.61
N ASN A 115 1.54 28.11 5.08
CA ASN A 115 1.72 29.49 5.49
C ASN A 115 3.22 29.82 5.57
N ALA A 116 3.58 30.97 6.14
CA ALA A 116 4.97 31.44 6.23
C ALA A 116 5.90 30.55 7.08
N THR A 117 5.38 29.65 7.91
CA THR A 117 6.18 28.72 8.72
C THR A 117 6.70 27.52 7.90
N PHE A 118 6.08 27.21 6.76
CA PHE A 118 6.50 26.16 5.83
C PHE A 118 7.45 26.73 4.78
N THR A 119 8.70 26.91 5.20
CA THR A 119 9.79 27.36 4.33
C THR A 119 10.61 26.17 3.81
N PRO A 120 11.43 26.34 2.76
CA PRO A 120 12.34 25.29 2.33
C PRO A 120 13.37 24.83 3.37
N SER A 121 13.50 25.42 4.56
CA SER A 121 14.36 24.87 5.64
C SER A 121 13.60 24.00 6.64
N THR A 122 12.27 23.95 6.56
CA THR A 122 11.38 23.17 7.43
C THR A 122 11.72 21.68 7.34
N PRO A 123 12.13 21.02 8.45
CA PRO A 123 12.65 19.65 8.42
C PRO A 123 11.57 18.59 8.15
N ASN A 124 10.36 18.81 8.65
CA ASN A 124 9.19 17.95 8.55
C ASN A 124 8.39 18.10 7.24
N TRP A 125 8.79 19.02 6.36
CA TRP A 125 8.18 19.16 5.03
C TRP A 125 8.98 18.36 4.01
N VAL A 126 8.42 17.21 3.60
CA VAL A 126 9.19 16.15 2.91
C VAL A 126 8.76 15.90 1.47
N GLY A 127 7.50 16.17 1.16
CA GLY A 127 6.94 15.94 -0.17
C GLY A 127 5.96 17.03 -0.58
N TYR A 128 5.56 16.97 -1.85
CA TYR A 128 4.64 17.89 -2.47
C TYR A 128 3.45 17.11 -3.02
N PHE A 129 2.27 17.36 -2.46
CA PHE A 129 1.03 16.88 -3.06
C PHE A 129 0.73 17.69 -4.32
N LEU A 130 0.57 17.01 -5.45
CA LEU A 130 0.24 17.64 -6.72
C LEU A 130 -1.24 17.98 -6.72
N ASP A 131 -2.09 16.96 -6.79
CA ASP A 131 -3.54 17.13 -6.75
C ASP A 131 -4.24 15.77 -6.60
N ASP A 132 -5.55 15.83 -6.38
CA ASP A 132 -6.44 14.71 -6.13
C ASP A 132 -7.35 14.41 -7.32
N GLU A 133 -7.54 13.15 -7.68
CA GLU A 133 -8.56 12.67 -8.64
C GLU A 133 -8.59 13.44 -9.97
N VAL A 134 -7.43 13.89 -10.46
CA VAL A 134 -7.34 14.71 -11.68
C VAL A 134 -7.87 13.96 -12.90
N ASP A 135 -7.69 12.64 -12.92
CA ASP A 135 -8.18 11.73 -13.94
C ASP A 135 -9.72 11.64 -14.02
N GLY A 136 -10.42 11.92 -12.91
CA GLY A 136 -11.88 11.98 -12.85
C GLY A 136 -12.46 13.40 -12.95
N ARG A 137 -11.67 14.44 -12.62
CA ARG A 137 -12.12 15.85 -12.62
C ARG A 137 -11.89 16.58 -13.94
N PHE A 138 -10.99 16.11 -14.80
CA PHE A 138 -10.62 16.79 -16.05
C PHE A 138 -10.65 15.84 -17.25
N PRO A 139 -10.90 16.36 -18.47
CA PRO A 139 -10.58 15.62 -19.69
C PRO A 139 -9.10 15.21 -19.71
N PRO A 140 -8.73 14.03 -20.26
CA PRO A 140 -7.38 13.47 -20.08
C PRO A 140 -6.23 14.41 -20.46
N ALA A 141 -6.32 15.10 -21.59
CA ALA A 141 -5.29 16.03 -22.04
C ALA A 141 -5.14 17.26 -21.11
N GLU A 142 -6.25 17.76 -20.56
CA GLU A 142 -6.27 18.89 -19.65
C GLU A 142 -5.72 18.48 -18.28
N GLY A 143 -6.18 17.34 -17.74
CA GLY A 143 -5.69 16.83 -16.46
C GLY A 143 -4.19 16.55 -16.46
N ARG A 144 -3.67 15.98 -17.54
CA ARG A 144 -2.21 15.81 -17.75
C ARG A 144 -1.46 17.13 -17.83
N SER A 145 -2.00 18.12 -18.54
CA SER A 145 -1.41 19.45 -18.62
C SER A 145 -1.39 20.15 -17.26
N HIS A 146 -2.44 19.94 -16.45
CA HIS A 146 -2.55 20.45 -15.09
C HIS A 146 -1.50 19.82 -14.16
N LEU A 147 -1.37 18.49 -14.14
CA LEU A 147 -0.34 17.81 -13.36
C LEU A 147 1.07 18.18 -13.79
N GLN A 148 1.32 18.32 -15.10
CA GLN A 148 2.60 18.81 -15.62
C GLN A 148 2.95 20.19 -15.07
N ALA A 149 1.96 21.10 -15.01
CA ALA A 149 2.14 22.45 -14.50
C ALA A 149 2.36 22.49 -12.98
N LEU A 150 1.78 21.54 -12.23
CA LEU A 150 2.01 21.38 -10.79
C LEU A 150 3.38 20.75 -10.50
N ALA A 151 3.74 19.68 -11.21
CA ALA A 151 5.03 19.01 -11.10
C ALA A 151 6.19 19.99 -11.38
N ALA A 152 6.04 20.90 -12.35
CA ALA A 152 7.03 21.93 -12.65
C ALA A 152 7.26 22.95 -11.52
N LYS A 153 6.37 23.02 -10.52
CA LYS A 153 6.48 23.91 -9.35
C LYS A 153 7.08 23.21 -8.13
N VAL A 154 7.26 21.89 -8.17
CA VAL A 154 7.82 21.12 -7.05
C VAL A 154 9.27 21.56 -6.84
N PRO A 155 9.62 22.08 -5.64
CA PRO A 155 10.99 22.52 -5.39
C PRO A 155 11.97 21.33 -5.40
N PRO A 156 13.24 21.55 -5.80
CA PRO A 156 14.25 20.50 -5.77
C PRO A 156 14.38 19.84 -4.38
N GLY A 157 14.53 18.52 -4.38
CA GLY A 157 14.73 17.72 -3.16
C GLY A 157 13.46 17.21 -2.49
N PHE A 158 12.28 17.68 -2.91
CA PHE A 158 10.98 17.10 -2.54
C PHE A 158 10.61 15.99 -3.53
N PHE A 159 9.94 14.94 -3.05
CA PHE A 159 9.21 14.03 -3.94
C PHE A 159 7.80 14.58 -4.20
N SER A 160 7.23 14.25 -5.35
CA SER A 160 5.83 14.56 -5.67
C SER A 160 4.91 13.35 -5.42
N TYR A 161 3.69 13.63 -4.96
CA TYR A 161 2.64 12.65 -4.72
C TYR A 161 1.35 13.09 -5.40
N ALA A 162 0.68 12.18 -6.12
CA ALA A 162 -0.64 12.40 -6.68
C ALA A 162 -1.58 11.24 -6.32
N ASN A 163 -2.86 11.56 -6.14
CA ASN A 163 -3.89 10.56 -5.94
C ASN A 163 -4.86 10.58 -7.11
N PHE A 164 -5.37 9.42 -7.50
CA PHE A 164 -6.23 9.25 -8.66
C PHE A 164 -7.53 8.55 -8.29
N THR A 165 -8.57 8.75 -9.10
CA THR A 165 -9.74 7.87 -9.04
C THR A 165 -9.36 6.46 -9.48
N SER A 166 -10.29 5.51 -9.32
CA SER A 166 -10.08 4.16 -9.83
C SER A 166 -9.99 4.03 -11.35
N MET A 167 -10.27 5.09 -12.11
CA MET A 167 -10.25 5.05 -13.57
C MET A 167 -8.86 4.68 -14.13
N VAL A 168 -7.76 5.07 -13.46
CA VAL A 168 -6.41 4.74 -13.94
C VAL A 168 -6.10 3.23 -13.87
N VAL A 169 -6.74 2.49 -12.96
CA VAL A 169 -6.60 1.02 -12.83
C VAL A 169 -7.71 0.24 -13.53
N GLU A 170 -8.65 0.94 -14.16
CA GLU A 170 -9.78 0.36 -14.90
C GLU A 170 -9.56 0.44 -16.43
N GLY A 171 -10.45 -0.22 -17.18
CA GLY A 171 -10.48 -0.21 -18.64
C GLY A 171 -11.27 0.95 -19.26
N ASP A 172 -11.78 1.87 -18.45
CA ASP A 172 -12.67 2.95 -18.88
C ASP A 172 -11.94 4.14 -19.47
N LEU A 173 -10.74 4.39 -18.95
CA LEU A 173 -9.80 5.36 -19.50
C LEU A 173 -8.89 4.65 -20.51
N PRO A 174 -8.54 5.28 -21.66
CA PRO A 174 -7.57 4.70 -22.58
C PRO A 174 -6.27 4.36 -21.85
N ALA A 175 -5.74 3.15 -22.06
CA ALA A 175 -4.58 2.64 -21.34
C ALA A 175 -3.40 3.62 -21.32
N LYS A 176 -3.12 4.26 -22.46
CA LYS A 176 -2.09 5.28 -22.59
C LYS A 176 -2.32 6.47 -21.65
N ASP A 177 -3.56 6.96 -21.52
CA ASP A 177 -3.85 8.08 -20.64
C ASP A 177 -3.64 7.67 -19.16
N SER A 178 -4.09 6.47 -18.76
CA SER A 178 -3.85 5.92 -17.43
C SER A 178 -2.36 5.79 -17.12
N GLU A 179 -1.58 5.22 -18.04
CA GLU A 179 -0.14 5.04 -17.90
C GLU A 179 0.58 6.38 -17.77
N GLN A 180 0.20 7.39 -18.56
CA GLN A 180 0.78 8.73 -18.46
C GLN A 180 0.44 9.39 -17.12
N TYR A 181 -0.79 9.23 -16.60
CA TYR A 181 -1.13 9.75 -15.28
C TYR A 181 -0.26 9.12 -14.18
N VAL A 182 -0.06 7.81 -14.23
CA VAL A 182 0.72 7.07 -13.24
C VAL A 182 2.22 7.39 -13.33
N ASN A 183 2.77 7.54 -14.54
CA ASN A 183 4.22 7.54 -14.74
C ASN A 183 4.87 8.92 -14.98
N ASP A 184 4.14 9.90 -15.54
CA ASP A 184 4.79 11.09 -16.11
C ASP A 184 4.97 12.25 -15.11
N TYR A 185 4.22 12.30 -14.00
CA TYR A 185 4.07 13.53 -13.20
C TYR A 185 4.46 13.42 -11.73
N ALA A 186 4.13 12.29 -11.08
CA ALA A 186 4.34 12.10 -9.66
C ALA A 186 5.46 11.07 -9.40
N ASN A 187 6.14 11.18 -8.27
CA ASN A 187 7.10 10.17 -7.83
C ASN A 187 6.44 9.03 -7.06
N VAL A 188 5.30 9.31 -6.43
CA VAL A 188 4.49 8.38 -5.66
C VAL A 188 3.04 8.56 -6.08
N VAL A 189 2.30 7.47 -6.18
CA VAL A 189 0.87 7.53 -6.54
C VAL A 189 0.03 6.61 -5.68
N SER A 190 -1.26 6.92 -5.57
CA SER A 190 -2.29 6.07 -4.99
C SER A 190 -3.59 6.18 -5.77
N VAL A 191 -4.55 5.33 -5.43
CA VAL A 191 -5.86 5.25 -6.09
C VAL A 191 -6.98 5.13 -5.06
N ASP A 192 -8.03 5.93 -5.24
CA ASP A 192 -9.25 5.88 -4.47
C ASP A 192 -10.11 4.68 -4.88
N LYS A 193 -10.05 3.61 -4.07
CA LYS A 193 -10.90 2.43 -4.24
C LYS A 193 -11.26 1.74 -2.93
N TYR A 194 -12.51 1.93 -2.52
CA TYR A 194 -13.01 1.54 -1.20
C TYR A 194 -13.91 0.29 -1.29
N TRP A 195 -13.33 -0.85 -1.65
CA TRP A 195 -14.05 -2.06 -2.06
C TRP A 195 -15.08 -2.58 -1.05
N TYR A 196 -14.93 -2.33 0.25
CA TYR A 196 -15.92 -2.75 1.24
C TYR A 196 -17.18 -1.90 1.24
N THR A 197 -17.10 -0.66 0.76
CA THR A 197 -18.12 0.34 1.09
C THR A 197 -18.72 1.04 -0.13
N ILE A 198 -18.06 1.01 -1.29
CA ILE A 198 -18.62 1.57 -2.54
C ILE A 198 -19.64 0.62 -3.19
N PRO A 199 -20.59 1.15 -4.00
CA PRO A 199 -21.69 0.38 -4.54
C PRO A 199 -21.31 -0.62 -5.65
N GLN A 200 -20.13 -0.51 -6.27
CA GLN A 200 -19.77 -1.29 -7.47
C GLN A 200 -19.99 -2.80 -7.33
N CYS A 201 -19.59 -3.41 -6.20
CA CYS A 201 -19.76 -4.84 -5.98
C CYS A 201 -21.23 -5.29 -5.89
N SER A 202 -22.16 -4.35 -5.73
CA SER A 202 -23.60 -4.59 -5.63
C SER A 202 -24.37 -4.12 -6.87
N GLN A 203 -23.70 -3.54 -7.87
CA GLN A 203 -24.32 -3.09 -9.11
C GLN A 203 -24.72 -4.29 -9.99
N LEU A 204 -25.88 -4.17 -10.65
CA LEU A 204 -26.38 -5.15 -11.62
C LEU A 204 -26.62 -4.46 -12.97
N PRO A 205 -25.97 -4.92 -14.07
CA PRO A 205 -24.97 -6.00 -14.09
C PRO A 205 -23.66 -5.61 -13.38
N TYR A 206 -23.02 -6.58 -12.73
CA TYR A 206 -21.67 -6.37 -12.16
C TYR A 206 -20.69 -6.04 -13.28
N ARG A 207 -19.92 -4.98 -13.09
CA ARG A 207 -18.99 -4.47 -14.08
C ARG A 207 -17.55 -4.69 -13.61
N ASN A 208 -16.93 -5.73 -14.15
CA ASN A 208 -15.54 -6.08 -13.89
C ASN A 208 -14.61 -5.30 -14.84
N VAL A 209 -14.34 -4.04 -14.50
CA VAL A 209 -13.51 -3.14 -15.32
C VAL A 209 -12.07 -3.00 -14.84
N LEU A 210 -11.73 -3.55 -13.68
CA LEU A 210 -10.37 -3.52 -13.18
C LEU A 210 -9.47 -4.33 -14.13
N ILE A 211 -8.30 -3.78 -14.50
CA ILE A 211 -7.37 -4.46 -15.42
C ILE A 211 -6.76 -5.73 -14.82
N SER A 212 -6.77 -5.83 -13.49
CA SER A 212 -6.61 -7.07 -12.74
C SER A 212 -8.01 -7.56 -12.30
N PRO A 213 -8.68 -8.47 -13.04
CA PRO A 213 -10.10 -8.75 -12.84
C PRO A 213 -10.42 -9.30 -11.45
N ILE A 214 -11.58 -8.93 -10.91
CA ILE A 214 -12.11 -9.46 -9.64
C ILE A 214 -13.46 -10.12 -9.87
N ALA A 215 -13.63 -11.35 -9.40
CA ALA A 215 -14.90 -12.08 -9.50
C ALA A 215 -15.99 -11.39 -8.66
N ALA A 216 -17.23 -11.38 -9.16
CA ALA A 216 -18.34 -10.64 -8.54
C ALA A 216 -18.59 -11.08 -7.09
N ASP A 217 -18.53 -12.38 -6.83
CA ASP A 217 -18.72 -13.02 -5.53
C ASP A 217 -17.57 -12.77 -4.54
N HIS A 218 -16.42 -12.32 -5.03
CA HIS A 218 -15.24 -11.96 -4.23
C HIS A 218 -14.92 -10.46 -4.28
N CYS A 219 -15.78 -9.65 -4.91
CA CYS A 219 -15.55 -8.21 -5.07
C CYS A 219 -15.41 -7.47 -3.73
N ARG A 220 -16.25 -7.83 -2.76
CA ARG A 220 -16.28 -7.18 -1.44
C ARG A 220 -15.41 -7.95 -0.44
N THR A 221 -14.12 -8.04 -0.73
CA THR A 221 -13.10 -8.73 0.09
C THR A 221 -11.83 -7.91 0.21
N ALA A 222 -10.98 -8.24 1.18
CA ALA A 222 -9.70 -7.60 1.42
C ALA A 222 -8.76 -7.79 0.21
N SER A 223 -8.84 -8.95 -0.45
CA SER A 223 -8.05 -9.26 -1.65
C SER A 223 -8.19 -8.22 -2.75
N SER A 224 -9.36 -7.58 -2.88
CA SER A 224 -9.62 -6.54 -3.88
C SER A 224 -8.70 -5.32 -3.72
N TYR A 225 -8.32 -4.96 -2.48
CA TYR A 225 -7.36 -3.88 -2.22
C TYR A 225 -5.95 -4.25 -2.72
N GLY A 226 -5.53 -5.50 -2.54
CA GLY A 226 -4.30 -6.04 -3.12
C GLY A 226 -4.34 -6.05 -4.65
N LYS A 227 -5.46 -6.48 -5.26
CA LYS A 227 -5.66 -6.45 -6.72
C LYS A 227 -5.64 -5.02 -7.27
N THR A 228 -6.09 -4.00 -6.52
CA THR A 228 -5.90 -2.58 -6.90
C THR A 228 -4.42 -2.23 -6.99
N ILE A 229 -3.59 -2.64 -6.03
CA ILE A 229 -2.13 -2.40 -6.09
C ILE A 229 -1.49 -3.17 -7.24
N THR A 230 -1.90 -4.42 -7.50
CA THR A 230 -1.45 -5.17 -8.68
C THR A 230 -1.82 -4.49 -9.99
N ALA A 231 -3.04 -3.98 -10.11
CA ALA A 231 -3.47 -3.22 -11.28
C ALA A 231 -2.66 -1.91 -11.43
N LEU A 232 -2.46 -1.17 -10.34
CA LEU A 232 -1.66 0.04 -10.36
C LEU A 232 -0.20 -0.26 -10.74
N ARG A 233 0.35 -1.38 -10.27
CA ARG A 233 1.68 -1.87 -10.66
C ARG A 233 1.79 -2.19 -12.14
N GLN A 234 0.74 -2.74 -12.75
CA GLN A 234 0.72 -2.99 -14.20
C GLN A 234 0.77 -1.69 -15.01
N ARG A 235 0.17 -0.59 -14.50
CA ARG A 235 0.28 0.74 -15.11
C ARG A 235 1.66 1.35 -14.90
N ASP A 236 2.17 1.27 -13.67
CA ASP A 236 3.50 1.75 -13.26
C ASP A 236 4.60 1.14 -14.14
N ALA A 237 4.60 -0.18 -14.30
CA ALA A 237 5.64 -0.89 -15.04
C ALA A 237 5.64 -0.64 -16.56
N SER A 238 4.69 0.13 -17.12
CA SER A 238 4.53 0.25 -18.58
C SER A 238 5.69 0.96 -19.28
N ASP A 239 6.45 1.80 -18.56
CA ASP A 239 7.60 2.54 -19.08
C ASP A 239 8.96 1.88 -18.74
N GLY A 240 8.92 0.73 -18.06
CA GLY A 240 10.11 -0.01 -17.61
C GLY A 240 10.79 0.57 -16.37
N LYS A 241 10.20 1.58 -15.73
CA LYS A 241 10.58 2.11 -14.42
C LYS A 241 9.49 1.78 -13.43
N LEU A 242 9.81 1.92 -12.15
CA LEU A 242 8.90 1.61 -11.06
C LEU A 242 8.95 2.72 -10.02
N ALA A 243 7.77 3.07 -9.52
CA ALA A 243 7.57 4.02 -8.44
C ALA A 243 6.90 3.36 -7.22
N PRO A 244 7.18 3.84 -6.00
CA PRO A 244 6.45 3.40 -4.82
C PRO A 244 4.96 3.68 -4.99
N LEU A 245 4.16 2.64 -4.79
CA LEU A 245 2.70 2.71 -4.84
C LEU A 245 2.17 2.74 -3.41
N TRP A 246 1.28 3.67 -3.12
CA TRP A 246 0.61 3.75 -1.82
C TRP A 246 -0.82 3.23 -1.93
N ALA A 247 -1.25 2.52 -0.88
CA ALA A 247 -2.59 1.97 -0.81
C ALA A 247 -3.51 2.91 -0.06
N PHE A 248 -4.66 3.20 -0.65
CA PHE A 248 -5.70 4.01 -0.06
C PHE A 248 -6.76 3.11 0.59
N VAL A 249 -7.06 3.34 1.87
CA VAL A 249 -7.99 2.52 2.66
C VAL A 249 -8.95 3.41 3.42
N GLU A 250 -10.25 3.13 3.37
CA GLU A 250 -11.22 3.89 4.14
C GLU A 250 -11.17 3.59 5.64
N ASN A 251 -11.26 4.63 6.47
CA ASN A 251 -11.48 4.42 7.90
C ASN A 251 -12.92 4.02 8.21
N MET A 252 -13.87 4.50 7.40
CA MET A 252 -15.31 4.29 7.61
C MET A 252 -16.01 3.89 6.32
N THR A 253 -16.24 4.82 5.40
CA THR A 253 -16.92 4.57 4.13
C THR A 253 -16.34 5.47 3.06
N GLY A 254 -16.13 4.90 1.87
CA GLY A 254 -15.83 5.65 0.66
C GLY A 254 -17.06 6.23 -0.04
N ALA A 255 -18.26 6.01 0.50
CA ALA A 255 -19.48 6.58 -0.06
C ALA A 255 -19.55 8.09 0.25
N ASP A 256 -19.75 8.87 -0.80
CA ASP A 256 -19.82 10.33 -0.78
C ASP A 256 -21.26 10.86 -0.64
N ARG A 257 -22.26 10.02 -0.92
CA ARG A 257 -23.68 10.41 -0.97
C ARG A 257 -24.59 9.40 -0.28
N PRO A 258 -25.77 9.82 0.24
CA PRO A 258 -26.67 8.92 0.96
C PRO A 258 -27.16 7.72 0.14
N ASP A 259 -27.32 7.88 -1.17
CA ASP A 259 -27.79 6.84 -2.09
C ASP A 259 -26.71 5.83 -2.50
N THR A 260 -25.43 6.19 -2.32
CA THR A 260 -24.29 5.29 -2.58
C THR A 260 -23.80 4.56 -1.33
N PHE A 261 -24.34 4.89 -0.16
CA PHE A 261 -23.97 4.26 1.11
C PHE A 261 -24.61 2.87 1.27
N GLY A 262 -23.77 1.85 1.39
CA GLY A 262 -24.19 0.49 1.73
C GLY A 262 -23.83 0.09 3.16
N ALA A 263 -22.61 0.40 3.60
CA ALA A 263 -22.06 -0.01 4.88
C ALA A 263 -20.84 0.82 5.28
N TYR A 264 -20.41 0.65 6.53
CA TYR A 264 -19.07 0.97 6.99
C TYR A 264 -18.18 -0.27 6.93
N ILE A 265 -16.91 -0.07 6.65
CA ILE A 265 -15.89 -1.11 6.78
C ILE A 265 -15.84 -1.59 8.24
N THR A 266 -15.72 -2.89 8.47
CA THR A 266 -15.51 -3.41 9.83
C THR A 266 -14.05 -3.26 10.26
N PRO A 267 -13.76 -3.29 11.58
CA PRO A 267 -12.39 -3.24 12.10
C PRO A 267 -11.47 -4.32 11.50
N GLU A 268 -11.95 -5.54 11.29
CA GLU A 268 -11.17 -6.66 10.76
C GLU A 268 -10.97 -6.54 9.24
N GLN A 269 -12.00 -6.09 8.51
CA GLN A 269 -11.93 -5.78 7.09
C GLN A 269 -10.90 -4.69 6.79
N LEU A 270 -10.82 -3.64 7.63
CA LEU A 270 -9.82 -2.58 7.51
C LEU A 270 -8.39 -3.14 7.65
N GLN A 271 -8.15 -3.97 8.68
CA GLN A 271 -6.83 -4.60 8.88
C GLN A 271 -6.46 -5.52 7.72
N GLY A 272 -7.43 -6.32 7.23
CA GLY A 272 -7.25 -7.18 6.06
C GLY A 272 -6.96 -6.38 4.79
N ALA A 273 -7.68 -5.29 4.51
CA ALA A 273 -7.43 -4.41 3.37
C ALA A 273 -5.99 -3.87 3.36
N VAL A 274 -5.52 -3.41 4.52
CA VAL A 274 -4.14 -2.90 4.69
C VAL A 274 -3.09 -3.98 4.43
N PHE A 275 -3.23 -5.17 5.02
CA PHE A 275 -2.24 -6.24 4.80
C PHE A 275 -2.30 -6.83 3.40
N SER A 276 -3.48 -6.92 2.80
CA SER A 276 -3.65 -7.31 1.40
C SER A 276 -2.88 -6.35 0.49
N SER A 277 -3.00 -5.03 0.70
CA SER A 277 -2.20 -4.06 -0.04
C SER A 277 -0.69 -4.20 0.17
N ILE A 278 -0.23 -4.45 1.41
CA ILE A 278 1.20 -4.65 1.70
C ILE A 278 1.74 -5.93 1.03
N ILE A 279 0.98 -7.03 1.08
CA ILE A 279 1.32 -8.29 0.42
C ILE A 279 1.48 -8.10 -1.09
N HIS A 280 0.68 -7.20 -1.67
CA HIS A 280 0.76 -6.82 -3.08
C HIS A 280 1.75 -5.66 -3.34
N GLU A 281 2.74 -5.49 -2.46
CA GLU A 281 3.88 -4.59 -2.61
C GLU A 281 3.54 -3.09 -2.52
N ALA A 282 2.53 -2.70 -1.74
CA ALA A 282 2.36 -1.30 -1.33
C ALA A 282 3.54 -0.83 -0.46
N ARG A 283 3.97 0.43 -0.67
CA ARG A 283 5.10 1.10 0.00
C ARG A 283 4.69 2.17 0.99
N GLY A 284 3.38 2.32 1.21
CA GLY A 284 2.78 3.27 2.14
C GLY A 284 1.28 3.01 2.23
N ILE A 285 0.68 3.42 3.35
CA ILE A 285 -0.76 3.37 3.56
C ILE A 285 -1.28 4.80 3.72
N VAL A 286 -2.37 5.12 3.02
CA VAL A 286 -3.10 6.38 3.10
C VAL A 286 -4.49 6.05 3.60
N TYR A 287 -4.86 6.63 4.74
CA TYR A 287 -6.19 6.46 5.31
C TYR A 287 -7.12 7.58 4.85
N PHE A 288 -8.22 7.23 4.17
CA PHE A 288 -9.33 8.15 3.93
C PHE A 288 -9.98 8.47 5.27
N ASN A 289 -9.63 9.63 5.82
CA ASN A 289 -9.97 10.03 7.18
C ASN A 289 -11.33 10.76 7.26
N GLN A 290 -12.20 10.52 6.29
CA GLN A 290 -13.53 11.11 6.22
C GLN A 290 -14.60 10.03 6.18
N SER A 291 -15.81 10.42 6.57
CA SER A 291 -17.03 9.63 6.44
C SER A 291 -18.12 10.58 5.99
N LEU A 292 -18.34 10.66 4.68
CA LEU A 292 -19.20 11.69 4.09
C LEU A 292 -20.67 11.24 4.00
N SER A 293 -20.92 9.93 4.16
CA SER A 293 -22.24 9.33 4.07
C SER A 293 -22.58 8.37 5.22
N GLY A 294 -23.83 7.91 5.23
CA GLY A 294 -24.40 7.09 6.29
C GLY A 294 -24.66 7.87 7.60
N PRO A 295 -25.03 7.17 8.69
CA PRO A 295 -25.38 7.78 9.98
C PRO A 295 -24.19 8.28 10.81
N CYS A 296 -23.00 7.68 10.65
CA CYS A 296 -21.75 8.04 11.31
C CYS A 296 -20.90 8.97 10.41
N LYS A 297 -21.35 10.21 10.23
CA LYS A 297 -20.61 11.19 9.42
C LYS A 297 -19.50 11.85 10.20
N SER A 298 -18.38 12.12 9.54
CA SER A 298 -17.22 12.77 10.11
C SER A 298 -16.39 13.43 9.02
N GLY A 299 -15.94 14.66 9.28
CA GLY A 299 -14.93 15.33 8.45
C GLY A 299 -13.49 14.95 8.82
N ASN A 300 -13.31 14.29 9.95
CA ASN A 300 -12.02 13.83 10.46
C ASN A 300 -12.27 12.71 11.50
N VAL A 301 -12.20 11.46 11.04
CA VAL A 301 -12.55 10.28 11.83
C VAL A 301 -11.62 10.12 13.04
N PHE A 302 -10.33 10.41 12.88
CA PHE A 302 -9.36 10.37 13.98
C PHE A 302 -9.67 11.43 15.05
N ARG A 303 -9.92 12.68 14.65
CA ARG A 303 -10.30 13.76 15.56
C ARG A 303 -11.57 13.42 16.33
N ASP A 304 -12.62 12.96 15.65
CA ASP A 304 -13.88 12.62 16.31
C ASP A 304 -13.70 11.47 17.31
N ALA A 305 -12.92 10.43 16.97
CA ALA A 305 -12.58 9.36 17.91
C ALA A 305 -11.77 9.85 19.13
N GLN A 306 -11.00 10.93 18.99
CA GLN A 306 -10.28 11.52 20.12
C GLN A 306 -11.22 12.29 21.06
N VAL A 307 -12.12 13.10 20.51
CA VAL A 307 -12.80 14.16 21.28
C VAL A 307 -14.29 13.92 21.53
N VAL A 308 -14.91 12.99 20.81
CA VAL A 308 -16.33 12.64 20.95
C VAL A 308 -16.45 11.33 21.72
N PRO A 309 -16.91 11.35 22.99
CA PRO A 309 -17.07 10.12 23.76
C PRO A 309 -18.07 9.15 23.09
N GLY A 310 -17.64 7.91 22.87
CA GLY A 310 -18.47 6.88 22.26
C GLY A 310 -18.75 7.14 20.78
N PHE A 311 -17.77 7.71 20.07
CA PHE A 311 -17.87 7.95 18.64
C PHE A 311 -18.09 6.64 17.89
N CYS A 312 -19.00 6.66 16.93
CA CYS A 312 -19.44 5.47 16.20
C CYS A 312 -18.34 4.79 15.36
N GLY A 313 -17.22 5.49 15.08
CA GLY A 313 -16.04 4.96 14.40
C GLY A 313 -14.90 4.52 15.32
N ASP A 314 -15.08 4.51 16.65
CA ASP A 314 -14.00 4.21 17.61
C ASP A 314 -13.34 2.85 17.32
N ALA A 315 -14.14 1.82 16.97
CA ALA A 315 -13.63 0.49 16.72
C ALA A 315 -12.71 0.44 15.48
N GLN A 316 -13.03 1.19 14.44
CA GLN A 316 -12.22 1.32 13.22
C GLN A 316 -10.91 2.05 13.51
N VAL A 317 -10.96 3.12 14.32
CA VAL A 317 -9.74 3.83 14.76
C VAL A 317 -8.84 2.94 15.62
N GLN A 318 -9.41 2.08 16.48
CA GLN A 318 -8.63 1.07 17.19
C GLN A 318 -8.03 0.01 16.25
N ALA A 319 -8.73 -0.38 15.18
CA ALA A 319 -8.16 -1.25 14.16
C ALA A 319 -6.98 -0.61 13.41
N VAL A 320 -7.09 0.67 13.03
CA VAL A 320 -5.97 1.46 12.48
C VAL A 320 -4.77 1.41 13.41
N LYS A 321 -4.96 1.67 14.71
CA LYS A 321 -3.88 1.59 15.71
C LYS A 321 -3.22 0.21 15.76
N ARG A 322 -4.02 -0.87 15.75
CA ARG A 322 -3.50 -2.25 15.80
C ARG A 322 -2.66 -2.56 14.57
N VAL A 323 -3.19 -2.33 13.36
CA VAL A 323 -2.45 -2.64 12.12
C VAL A 323 -1.20 -1.78 11.98
N ASN A 324 -1.27 -0.49 12.29
CA ASN A 324 -0.10 0.39 12.23
C ASN A 324 0.98 0.01 13.26
N THR A 325 0.60 -0.50 14.42
CA THR A 325 1.56 -1.00 15.42
C THR A 325 2.35 -2.19 14.86
N MET A 326 1.68 -3.12 14.17
CA MET A 326 2.36 -4.24 13.50
C MET A 326 3.20 -3.78 12.31
N ILE A 327 2.71 -2.86 11.47
CA ILE A 327 3.50 -2.30 10.37
C ILE A 327 4.77 -1.66 10.89
N ARG A 328 4.69 -0.86 11.96
CA ARG A 328 5.86 -0.22 12.56
C ARG A 328 6.86 -1.22 13.14
N SER A 329 6.40 -2.30 13.76
CA SER A 329 7.30 -3.34 14.29
C SER A 329 7.96 -4.16 13.16
N LEU A 330 7.27 -4.31 12.03
CA LEU A 330 7.72 -5.04 10.84
C LEU A 330 8.35 -4.16 9.76
N ALA A 331 8.41 -2.83 9.94
CA ALA A 331 8.96 -1.91 8.94
C ALA A 331 10.36 -2.31 8.46
N PRO A 332 11.32 -2.72 9.34
CA PRO A 332 12.63 -3.20 8.88
C PRO A 332 12.58 -4.43 7.98
N VAL A 333 11.50 -5.22 8.05
CA VAL A 333 11.26 -6.39 7.19
C VAL A 333 10.55 -5.98 5.91
N ILE A 334 9.46 -5.22 6.01
CA ILE A 334 8.64 -4.76 4.88
C ILE A 334 9.49 -3.94 3.89
N ASN A 335 10.40 -3.11 4.41
CA ASN A 335 11.30 -2.27 3.62
C ASN A 335 12.49 -3.03 3.00
N THR A 336 12.54 -4.37 3.08
CA THR A 336 13.51 -5.18 2.33
C THR A 336 12.93 -5.64 1.00
N GLN A 337 13.77 -5.94 0.01
CA GLN A 337 13.30 -6.46 -1.27
C GLN A 337 12.71 -7.87 -1.13
N SER A 338 11.52 -8.09 -1.72
CA SER A 338 10.84 -9.39 -1.70
C SER A 338 11.50 -10.44 -2.59
N TYR A 339 11.28 -11.69 -2.24
CA TYR A 339 11.61 -12.85 -3.07
C TYR A 339 10.34 -13.38 -3.74
N GLU A 340 10.51 -13.92 -4.94
CA GLU A 340 9.45 -14.64 -5.62
C GLU A 340 9.41 -16.09 -5.13
N TRP A 341 8.27 -16.51 -4.60
CA TRP A 341 8.03 -17.89 -4.19
C TRP A 341 6.53 -18.20 -4.16
N ASN A 342 6.16 -19.39 -4.64
CA ASN A 342 4.79 -19.90 -4.51
C ASN A 342 4.70 -20.85 -3.30
N PHE A 343 3.99 -20.42 -2.25
CA PHE A 343 3.80 -21.25 -1.05
C PHE A 343 2.73 -22.32 -1.21
N GLY A 344 1.76 -22.16 -2.10
CA GLY A 344 0.64 -23.06 -2.23
C GLY A 344 -0.57 -22.40 -2.88
N GLU A 345 -1.57 -23.21 -3.22
CA GLU A 345 -2.80 -22.74 -3.85
C GLU A 345 -3.69 -21.94 -2.89
N GLY A 346 -4.44 -20.99 -3.44
CA GLY A 346 -5.45 -20.24 -2.70
C GLY A 346 -4.89 -19.19 -1.74
N LEU A 347 -3.68 -18.69 -2.02
CA LEU A 347 -2.93 -17.75 -1.20
C LEU A 347 -2.33 -16.62 -2.06
N ASP A 348 -2.45 -15.38 -1.59
CA ASP A 348 -1.56 -14.29 -1.97
C ASP A 348 -0.51 -14.12 -0.86
N THR A 349 0.78 -14.02 -1.24
CA THR A 349 1.89 -14.03 -0.27
C THR A 349 3.00 -13.05 -0.62
N MET A 350 3.68 -12.56 0.41
CA MET A 350 4.91 -11.76 0.30
C MET A 350 6.01 -12.39 1.16
N LEU A 351 7.17 -12.64 0.54
CA LEU A 351 8.32 -13.29 1.16
C LEU A 351 9.46 -12.30 1.39
N LYS A 352 9.86 -12.14 2.66
CA LYS A 352 10.98 -11.26 3.07
C LYS A 352 12.01 -12.05 3.88
N VAL A 353 13.25 -11.57 3.89
CA VAL A 353 14.32 -12.10 4.76
C VAL A 353 14.94 -10.94 5.52
N TYR A 354 15.06 -11.12 6.84
CA TYR A 354 15.66 -10.12 7.71
C TYR A 354 16.27 -10.79 8.94
N ASN A 355 17.52 -10.44 9.27
CA ASN A 355 18.25 -10.92 10.45
C ASN A 355 18.19 -12.45 10.65
N GLY A 356 18.48 -13.21 9.58
CA GLY A 356 18.53 -14.68 9.62
C GLY A 356 17.18 -15.37 9.80
N SER A 357 16.08 -14.65 9.59
CA SER A 357 14.74 -15.21 9.56
C SER A 357 14.05 -14.87 8.24
N THR A 358 13.25 -15.81 7.77
CA THR A 358 12.28 -15.64 6.71
C THR A 358 10.96 -15.18 7.32
N TYR A 359 10.31 -14.22 6.66
CA TYR A 359 9.00 -13.72 6.99
C TYR A 359 8.05 -13.99 5.82
N VAL A 360 6.90 -14.60 6.09
CA VAL A 360 5.87 -14.87 5.09
C VAL A 360 4.61 -14.16 5.52
N PHE A 361 4.20 -13.15 4.77
CA PHE A 361 2.90 -12.50 4.92
C PHE A 361 1.94 -13.22 4.00
N ALA A 362 0.78 -13.62 4.49
CA ALA A 362 -0.14 -14.45 3.74
C ALA A 362 -1.60 -14.07 3.99
N MET A 363 -2.39 -14.09 2.91
CA MET A 363 -3.84 -13.94 2.89
C MET A 363 -4.45 -14.87 1.84
N LEU A 364 -5.78 -15.00 1.82
CA LEU A 364 -6.48 -15.67 0.74
C LEU A 364 -6.38 -14.85 -0.57
N ASP A 365 -6.31 -15.54 -1.70
CA ASP A 365 -6.05 -14.97 -3.03
C ASP A 365 -7.22 -14.20 -3.67
N GLY A 366 -8.36 -14.12 -2.99
CA GLY A 366 -9.59 -13.53 -3.54
C GLY A 366 -10.33 -14.40 -4.55
N ALA A 367 -9.96 -15.67 -4.72
CA ALA A 367 -10.68 -16.65 -5.52
C ALA A 367 -11.06 -17.90 -4.71
N SER A 368 -10.51 -18.02 -3.51
CA SER A 368 -10.67 -19.18 -2.64
C SER A 368 -11.48 -18.86 -1.38
N ASN A 369 -12.36 -19.78 -0.99
CA ASN A 369 -13.14 -19.67 0.25
C ASN A 369 -12.27 -19.83 1.51
N PRO A 370 -12.64 -19.23 2.66
CA PRO A 370 -12.00 -19.48 3.94
C PRO A 370 -11.83 -20.97 4.28
N GLY A 371 -10.74 -21.29 4.97
CA GLY A 371 -10.41 -22.65 5.38
C GLY A 371 -8.91 -22.90 5.50
N ASP A 372 -8.56 -24.18 5.55
CA ASP A 372 -7.19 -24.62 5.74
C ASP A 372 -6.36 -24.39 4.47
N ARG A 373 -5.08 -24.02 4.65
CA ARG A 373 -4.10 -23.79 3.59
C ARG A 373 -2.81 -24.53 3.91
N SER A 374 -2.19 -25.09 2.87
CA SER A 374 -0.89 -25.76 2.95
C SER A 374 0.18 -24.84 2.38
N PHE A 375 1.27 -24.69 3.12
CA PHE A 375 2.40 -23.85 2.78
C PHE A 375 3.63 -24.71 2.56
N LYS A 376 4.33 -24.49 1.46
CA LYS A 376 5.66 -25.05 1.18
C LYS A 376 6.71 -23.97 1.40
N LEU A 377 7.59 -24.16 2.38
CA LEU A 377 8.73 -23.26 2.58
C LEU A 377 9.75 -23.40 1.42
N PRO A 378 10.42 -22.32 1.02
CA PRO A 378 11.44 -22.38 -0.02
C PRO A 378 12.68 -23.17 0.40
N PRO A 379 13.44 -23.71 -0.57
CA PRO A 379 14.75 -24.28 -0.31
C PRO A 379 15.64 -23.30 0.46
N GLY A 380 16.41 -23.81 1.42
CA GLY A 380 17.27 -23.00 2.28
C GLY A 380 16.63 -22.56 3.60
N VAL A 381 15.30 -22.68 3.77
CA VAL A 381 14.65 -22.42 5.06
C VAL A 381 14.57 -23.70 5.87
N GLY A 382 15.47 -23.87 6.84
CA GLY A 382 15.64 -25.12 7.61
C GLY A 382 14.77 -25.25 8.87
N GLY A 383 14.10 -24.17 9.28
CA GLY A 383 13.29 -24.10 10.51
C GLY A 383 12.27 -25.23 10.64
N LYS A 384 12.17 -25.80 11.85
CA LYS A 384 11.22 -26.89 12.18
C LYS A 384 9.90 -26.41 12.74
N THR A 385 9.79 -25.11 12.97
CA THR A 385 8.61 -24.46 13.51
C THR A 385 8.42 -23.11 12.85
N VAL A 386 7.17 -22.71 12.69
CA VAL A 386 6.75 -21.39 12.25
C VAL A 386 6.12 -20.66 13.43
N GLU A 387 6.65 -19.50 13.79
CA GLU A 387 5.99 -18.58 14.72
C GLU A 387 4.94 -17.77 13.95
N VAL A 388 3.70 -17.74 14.44
CA VAL A 388 2.66 -16.85 13.88
C VAL A 388 2.65 -15.58 14.73
N LEU A 389 3.14 -14.48 14.14
CA LEU A 389 3.36 -13.22 14.85
C LEU A 389 2.03 -12.61 15.30
N ASP A 390 2.03 -12.02 16.49
CA ASP A 390 0.87 -11.41 17.17
C ASP A 390 -0.28 -12.38 17.55
N GLU A 391 -0.10 -13.68 17.35
CA GLU A 391 -1.13 -14.68 17.65
C GLU A 391 -0.77 -15.66 18.77
N GLY A 392 0.50 -15.68 19.19
CA GLY A 392 0.99 -16.59 20.24
C GLY A 392 0.94 -18.07 19.83
N ARG A 393 0.81 -18.36 18.53
CA ARG A 393 0.77 -19.71 17.96
C ARG A 393 2.12 -20.09 17.37
N VAL A 394 2.46 -21.37 17.47
CA VAL A 394 3.62 -21.97 16.81
C VAL A 394 3.17 -23.23 16.08
N LEU A 395 3.46 -23.32 14.79
CA LEU A 395 3.07 -24.42 13.92
C LEU A 395 4.27 -25.31 13.61
N PRO A 396 4.13 -26.65 13.62
CA PRO A 396 5.21 -27.55 13.22
C PRO A 396 5.43 -27.51 11.71
N VAL A 397 6.69 -27.54 11.30
CA VAL A 397 7.09 -27.74 9.90
C VAL A 397 7.43 -29.22 9.71
N GLN A 398 6.77 -29.85 8.76
CA GLN A 398 6.98 -31.25 8.38
C GLN A 398 8.39 -31.46 7.81
N SER A 399 8.84 -32.71 7.77
CA SER A 399 10.21 -33.04 7.33
C SER A 399 10.52 -32.60 5.89
N ASP A 400 9.49 -32.49 5.06
CA ASP A 400 9.58 -32.02 3.69
C ASP A 400 9.47 -30.49 3.56
N GLY A 401 9.27 -29.74 4.65
CA GLY A 401 9.17 -28.27 4.64
C GLY A 401 7.74 -27.73 4.49
N HIS A 402 6.71 -28.56 4.65
CA HIS A 402 5.32 -28.09 4.66
C HIS A 402 4.82 -27.74 6.07
N PHE A 403 3.92 -26.77 6.15
CA PHE A 403 3.06 -26.55 7.33
C PHE A 403 1.65 -26.16 6.87
N THR A 404 0.68 -26.24 7.77
CA THR A 404 -0.72 -25.89 7.48
C THR A 404 -1.22 -24.86 8.48
N ASP A 405 -2.01 -23.91 8.02
CA ASP A 405 -2.75 -22.99 8.88
C ASP A 405 -4.15 -22.72 8.33
N ARG A 406 -5.02 -22.15 9.16
CA ARG A 406 -6.43 -21.91 8.84
C ARG A 406 -6.75 -20.43 8.76
N PHE A 407 -7.33 -20.02 7.65
CA PHE A 407 -7.87 -18.68 7.45
C PHE A 407 -9.38 -18.72 7.67
N ASP A 408 -9.85 -18.21 8.81
CA ASP A 408 -11.27 -18.30 9.19
C ASP A 408 -12.17 -17.36 8.39
N HIS A 409 -11.62 -16.26 7.86
CA HIS A 409 -12.34 -15.24 7.11
C HIS A 409 -11.58 -14.79 5.86
N GLU A 410 -12.27 -14.13 4.94
CA GLU A 410 -11.66 -13.57 3.72
C GLU A 410 -10.62 -12.48 4.02
N PHE A 411 -10.81 -11.75 5.11
CA PHE A 411 -9.88 -10.71 5.59
C PHE A 411 -8.80 -11.26 6.54
N SER A 412 -8.79 -12.57 6.83
CA SER A 412 -7.76 -13.16 7.69
C SER A 412 -6.38 -13.01 7.03
N TYR A 413 -5.41 -12.54 7.80
CA TYR A 413 -4.00 -12.52 7.42
C TYR A 413 -3.18 -13.17 8.51
N HIS A 414 -2.06 -13.78 8.10
CA HIS A 414 -1.07 -14.34 9.01
C HIS A 414 0.32 -13.88 8.59
N ILE A 415 1.16 -13.60 9.59
CA ILE A 415 2.56 -13.24 9.38
C ILE A 415 3.42 -14.27 10.09
N TYR A 416 4.09 -15.06 9.30
CA TYR A 416 4.89 -16.18 9.76
C TYR A 416 6.36 -15.78 9.86
N LYS A 417 7.04 -16.21 10.92
CA LYS A 417 8.49 -16.08 11.07
C LYS A 417 9.14 -17.45 11.22
N VAL A 418 10.15 -17.70 10.40
CA VAL A 418 10.87 -18.98 10.36
C VAL A 418 12.37 -18.72 10.32
N LYS A 419 13.16 -19.42 11.14
CA LYS A 419 14.63 -19.31 11.09
C LYS A 419 15.17 -19.98 9.82
N ILE A 420 16.17 -19.36 9.21
CA ILE A 420 16.93 -19.90 8.07
C ILE A 420 17.92 -20.94 8.58
#